data_AF-A0A1M6L2X0-F1
#
_entry.id   AF-A0A1M6L2X0-F1
#
_cell.length_a   1.000
_cell.length_b   1.000
_cell.length_c   1.000
_cell.angle_alpha   90.00
_cell.angle_beta   90.00
_cell.angle_gamma   90.00
#
_symmetry.space_group_name_H-M   'P 1'
#
loop_
_entity.id
_entity.type
_entity.pdbx_description
1 polymer ?
#
loop_
_entity_poly.entity_id
_entity_poly.type
_entity_poly.pdbx_seq_one_letter_code
_entity_poly.pdbx_strand_id
1 'polypeptide(L)'
;MNRSEVLLSIINNLTLNSFIMKKTFLFAFAAMLISSAAFATDTTTSIDNQSYEVTTVKTSPFCMAIVKGDVDTVKKMIELGSDVNQKSLGMTPLMYAARYNRVEIMKLLIDEGANVKTRDKKGYTAMKFAELSNAQEAVALLKEVS
;
A
#
# COMPACT_ATOMS: atom_id res chain seq x y z
N MET A 1 47.64 -5.75 -27.43
CA MET A 1 46.32 -5.78 -26.76
C MET A 1 45.72 -7.16 -26.98
N ASN A 2 45.78 -8.00 -25.96
CA ASN A 2 45.46 -9.43 -26.10
C ASN A 2 43.95 -9.64 -26.15
N ARG A 3 43.47 -10.61 -26.96
CA ARG A 3 42.04 -10.95 -27.05
C ARG A 3 41.41 -11.26 -25.67
N SER A 4 42.18 -11.82 -24.74
CA SER A 4 41.77 -12.07 -23.36
C SER A 4 41.50 -10.78 -22.56
N GLU A 5 42.30 -9.73 -22.75
CA GLU A 5 42.12 -8.45 -22.06
C GLU A 5 40.88 -7.70 -22.57
N VAL A 6 40.59 -7.81 -23.87
CA VAL A 6 39.38 -7.23 -24.47
C VAL A 6 38.12 -7.92 -23.91
N LEU A 7 38.13 -9.25 -23.76
CA LEU A 7 37.00 -9.99 -23.18
C LEU A 7 36.78 -9.65 -21.70
N LEU A 8 37.84 -9.56 -20.91
CA LEU A 8 37.75 -9.15 -19.50
C LEU A 8 37.19 -7.73 -19.35
N SER A 9 37.59 -6.81 -20.23
CA SER A 9 37.05 -5.44 -20.25
C SER A 9 35.56 -5.41 -20.58
N ILE A 10 35.10 -6.23 -21.53
CA ILE A 10 33.69 -6.27 -21.94
C ILE A 10 32.83 -6.87 -20.83
N ILE A 11 33.26 -7.99 -20.23
CA ILE A 11 32.53 -8.65 -19.14
C ILE A 11 32.40 -7.69 -17.95
N ASN A 12 33.51 -7.06 -17.53
CA ASN A 12 33.48 -6.09 -16.44
C ASN A 12 32.53 -4.94 -16.72
N ASN A 13 32.51 -4.39 -17.95
CA ASN A 13 31.60 -3.30 -18.33
C ASN A 13 30.12 -3.75 -18.33
N LEU A 14 29.79 -4.94 -18.82
CA LEU A 14 28.42 -5.48 -18.74
C LEU A 14 27.97 -5.75 -17.30
N THR A 15 28.83 -6.33 -16.46
CA THR A 15 28.53 -6.56 -15.05
C THR A 15 28.41 -5.25 -14.27
N LEU A 16 29.26 -4.27 -14.59
CA LEU A 16 29.24 -2.95 -13.98
C LEU A 16 27.99 -2.19 -14.42
N ASN A 17 27.59 -2.24 -15.69
CA ASN A 17 26.33 -1.67 -16.17
C ASN A 17 25.11 -2.38 -15.57
N SER A 18 25.10 -3.70 -15.42
CA SER A 18 23.99 -4.41 -14.75
C SER A 18 23.89 -4.04 -13.26
N PHE A 19 25.03 -3.94 -12.57
CA PHE A 19 25.10 -3.55 -11.16
C PHE A 19 24.74 -2.08 -10.95
N ILE A 20 25.25 -1.18 -11.81
CA ILE A 20 24.89 0.23 -11.84
C ILE A 20 23.42 0.36 -12.18
N MET A 21 22.87 -0.34 -13.18
CA MET A 21 21.44 -0.27 -13.51
C MET A 21 20.57 -0.75 -12.35
N LYS A 22 20.91 -1.84 -11.64
CA LYS A 22 20.20 -2.28 -10.43
C LYS A 22 20.31 -1.26 -9.29
N LYS A 23 21.49 -0.68 -9.06
CA LYS A 23 21.69 0.37 -8.04
C LYS A 23 21.02 1.70 -8.41
N THR A 24 21.01 2.08 -9.68
CA THR A 24 20.34 3.26 -10.23
C THR A 24 18.84 3.07 -10.18
N PHE A 25 18.32 1.87 -10.39
CA PHE A 25 16.89 1.56 -10.16
C PHE A 25 16.53 1.67 -8.68
N LEU A 26 17.39 1.15 -7.79
CA LEU A 26 17.21 1.26 -6.33
C LEU A 26 17.36 2.71 -5.82
N PHE A 27 18.29 3.49 -6.37
CA PHE A 27 18.46 4.91 -6.06
C PHE A 27 17.34 5.78 -6.67
N ALA A 28 16.85 5.45 -7.86
CA ALA A 28 15.69 6.10 -8.45
C ALA A 28 14.43 5.78 -7.65
N PHE A 29 14.29 4.57 -7.12
CA PHE A 29 13.18 4.20 -6.24
C PHE A 29 13.28 4.92 -4.88
N ALA A 30 14.47 5.02 -4.28
CA ALA A 30 14.69 5.82 -3.07
C ALA A 30 14.46 7.32 -3.32
N ALA A 31 14.90 7.87 -4.46
CA ALA A 31 14.67 9.26 -4.83
C ALA A 31 13.19 9.55 -5.18
N MET A 32 12.47 8.59 -5.76
CA MET A 32 11.02 8.66 -5.97
C MET A 32 10.26 8.63 -4.64
N LEU A 33 10.76 7.87 -3.65
CA LEU A 33 10.22 7.89 -2.28
C LEU A 33 10.57 9.17 -1.52
N ILE A 34 11.71 9.81 -1.77
CA ILE A 34 12.06 11.11 -1.18
C ILE A 34 11.27 12.25 -1.85
N SER A 35 10.99 12.19 -3.15
CA SER A 35 10.15 13.18 -3.84
C SER A 35 8.67 13.10 -3.41
N SER A 36 8.23 12.00 -2.79
CA SER A 36 6.89 11.88 -2.20
C SER A 36 6.78 12.44 -0.78
N ALA A 37 7.85 13.01 -0.21
CA ALA A 37 7.80 13.83 1.01
C ALA A 37 7.65 15.34 0.72
N ALA A 38 7.51 15.72 -0.55
CA ALA A 38 7.25 17.09 -0.99
C ALA A 38 6.02 17.14 -1.92
N PHE A 39 4.89 16.62 -1.47
CA PHE A 39 3.60 17.17 -1.90
C PHE A 39 3.06 18.01 -0.75
N ALA A 40 3.79 19.09 -0.44
CA ALA A 40 3.16 20.27 0.12
C ALA A 40 2.32 20.84 -1.02
N THR A 41 1.02 20.60 -0.98
CA THR A 41 0.08 21.38 -1.77
C THR A 41 0.23 22.83 -1.34
N ASP A 42 0.85 23.65 -2.18
CA ASP A 42 0.56 25.08 -2.18
C ASP A 42 -0.92 25.23 -2.52
N THR A 43 -1.74 25.28 -1.48
CA THR A 43 -3.02 25.99 -1.52
C THR A 43 -2.90 27.10 -0.50
N THR A 44 -2.33 28.22 -0.94
CA THR A 44 -2.60 29.52 -0.34
C THR A 44 -4.09 29.79 -0.48
N THR A 45 -4.85 29.58 0.58
CA THR A 45 -6.16 30.18 0.71
C THR A 45 -6.27 30.76 2.11
N SER A 46 -5.65 31.93 2.27
CA SER A 46 -6.01 32.88 3.31
C SER A 46 -7.38 33.44 2.96
N ILE A 47 -8.45 32.84 3.48
CA ILE A 47 -9.73 33.52 3.62
C ILE A 47 -10.41 33.04 4.91
N ASP A 48 -10.60 34.03 5.78
CA ASP A 48 -11.62 34.22 6.83
C ASP A 48 -12.14 33.06 7.70
N ASN A 49 -11.98 33.33 9.01
CA ASN A 49 -12.62 32.73 10.18
C ASN A 49 -14.05 32.16 9.99
N GLN A 50 -14.25 31.01 10.65
CA GLN A 50 -15.50 30.27 10.89
C GLN A 50 -16.11 29.53 9.68
N SER A 51 -15.57 28.37 9.28
CA SER A 51 -16.36 27.20 8.85
C SER A 51 -15.48 26.02 8.38
N TYR A 52 -15.78 24.84 8.92
CA TYR A 52 -15.38 23.48 8.50
C TYR A 52 -13.89 23.25 8.18
N GLU A 53 -13.19 22.53 9.06
CA GLU A 53 -11.98 21.77 8.69
C GLU A 53 -12.34 20.83 7.53
N VAL A 54 -12.04 21.23 6.29
CA VAL A 54 -11.94 20.30 5.17
C VAL A 54 -10.73 19.42 5.47
N THR A 55 -10.97 18.37 6.24
CA THR A 55 -10.03 17.31 6.54
C THR A 55 -9.75 16.61 5.21
N THR A 56 -8.74 17.09 4.48
CA THR A 56 -8.14 16.41 3.34
C THR A 56 -7.48 15.15 3.88
N VAL A 57 -8.31 14.13 4.10
CA VAL A 57 -7.93 12.82 4.60
C VAL A 57 -6.78 12.30 3.74
N LYS A 58 -5.59 12.22 4.33
CA LYS A 58 -4.43 11.50 3.78
C LYS A 58 -4.86 10.06 3.51
N THR A 59 -5.42 9.84 2.31
CA THR A 59 -6.01 8.56 1.92
C THR A 59 -4.90 7.76 1.26
N SER A 60 -4.49 6.66 1.89
CA SER A 60 -3.48 5.76 1.32
C SER A 60 -3.96 5.26 -0.05
N PRO A 61 -3.16 5.39 -1.14
CA PRO A 61 -3.51 4.86 -2.46
C PRO A 61 -3.86 3.37 -2.43
N PHE A 62 -3.19 2.61 -1.56
CA PHE A 62 -3.47 1.20 -1.31
C PHE A 62 -4.89 0.98 -0.78
N CYS A 63 -5.32 1.75 0.23
CA CYS A 63 -6.68 1.66 0.75
C CYS A 63 -7.72 2.08 -0.29
N MET A 64 -7.42 3.05 -1.16
CA MET A 64 -8.33 3.42 -2.24
C MET A 64 -8.56 2.28 -3.24
N ALA A 65 -7.50 1.54 -3.61
CA ALA A 65 -7.62 0.35 -4.47
C ALA A 65 -8.52 -0.72 -3.83
N ILE A 66 -8.38 -0.93 -2.52
CA ILE A 66 -9.23 -1.84 -1.74
C ILE A 66 -10.70 -1.41 -1.77
N VAL A 67 -10.97 -0.13 -1.51
CA VAL A 67 -12.35 0.40 -1.52
C VAL A 67 -13.00 0.23 -2.89
N LYS A 68 -12.24 0.49 -3.96
CA LYS A 68 -12.69 0.28 -5.34
C LYS A 68 -12.94 -1.20 -5.67
N GLY A 69 -12.30 -2.12 -4.95
CA GLY A 69 -12.38 -3.56 -5.24
C GLY A 69 -11.46 -3.98 -6.38
N ASP A 70 -10.41 -3.22 -6.66
CA ASP A 70 -9.45 -3.51 -7.73
C ASP A 70 -8.40 -4.52 -7.25
N VAL A 71 -8.72 -5.80 -7.41
CA VAL A 71 -7.90 -6.93 -6.95
C VAL A 71 -6.51 -6.93 -7.60
N ASP A 72 -6.43 -6.66 -8.91
CA ASP A 72 -5.17 -6.66 -9.66
C ASP A 72 -4.24 -5.56 -9.17
N THR A 73 -4.77 -4.37 -8.94
CA THR A 73 -3.99 -3.26 -8.39
C THR A 73 -3.54 -3.54 -6.97
N VAL A 74 -4.41 -4.10 -6.12
CA VAL A 74 -4.03 -4.48 -4.75
C VAL A 74 -2.92 -5.53 -4.75
N LYS A 75 -3.03 -6.57 -5.59
CA LYS A 75 -1.99 -7.60 -5.71
C LYS A 75 -0.65 -7.01 -6.13
N LYS A 76 -0.63 -6.17 -7.18
CA LYS A 76 0.58 -5.47 -7.61
C LYS A 76 1.18 -4.62 -6.50
N MET A 77 0.35 -3.91 -5.73
CA MET A 77 0.83 -3.08 -4.62
C MET A 77 1.46 -3.92 -3.49
N ILE A 78 0.89 -5.09 -3.18
CA ILE A 78 1.48 -6.04 -2.24
C ILE A 78 2.82 -6.56 -2.76
N GLU A 79 2.89 -6.97 -4.03
CA GLU A 79 4.14 -7.42 -4.68
C GLU A 79 5.23 -6.32 -4.69
N LEU A 80 4.84 -5.05 -4.75
CA LEU A 80 5.73 -3.88 -4.62
C LEU A 80 6.17 -3.61 -3.17
N GLY A 81 5.74 -4.41 -2.19
CA GLY A 81 6.11 -4.30 -0.79
C GLY A 81 5.18 -3.44 0.06
N SER A 82 3.90 -3.29 -0.33
CA SER A 82 2.91 -2.60 0.52
C SER A 82 2.67 -3.38 1.81
N ASP A 83 2.70 -2.67 2.94
CA ASP A 83 2.42 -3.27 4.25
C ASP A 83 0.90 -3.51 4.42
N VAL A 84 0.51 -4.78 4.43
CA VAL A 84 -0.89 -5.24 4.58
C VAL A 84 -1.50 -4.90 5.95
N ASN A 85 -0.69 -4.50 6.93
CA ASN A 85 -1.11 -4.10 8.26
C ASN A 85 -1.06 -2.58 8.48
N GLN A 86 -0.57 -1.80 7.52
CA GLN A 86 -0.41 -0.36 7.66
C GLN A 86 -1.75 0.35 7.85
N LYS A 87 -1.92 1.02 9.00
CA LYS A 87 -3.16 1.75 9.28
C LYS A 87 -3.25 3.04 8.46
N SER A 88 -4.34 3.20 7.73
CA SER A 88 -4.75 4.46 7.09
C SER A 88 -5.94 5.04 7.86
N LEU A 89 -5.84 6.29 8.29
CA LEU A 89 -6.88 6.96 9.10
C LEU A 89 -7.30 6.17 10.36
N GLY A 90 -6.42 5.33 10.88
CA GLY A 90 -6.68 4.49 12.06
C GLY A 90 -7.32 3.12 11.77
N MET A 91 -7.62 2.79 10.51
CA MET A 91 -8.14 1.49 10.07
C MET A 91 -7.08 0.69 9.30
N THR A 92 -7.08 -0.63 9.44
CA THR A 92 -6.19 -1.51 8.62
C THR A 92 -6.80 -1.77 7.24
N PRO A 93 -5.98 -2.16 6.24
CA PRO A 93 -6.46 -2.57 4.92
C PRO A 93 -7.55 -3.63 4.99
N LEU A 94 -7.41 -4.61 5.90
CA LEU A 94 -8.41 -5.64 6.13
C LEU A 94 -9.74 -5.09 6.67
N MET A 95 -9.72 -4.06 7.54
CA MET A 95 -10.93 -3.39 8.00
C MET A 95 -11.65 -2.65 6.86
N TYR A 96 -10.90 -2.02 5.94
CA TYR A 96 -11.49 -1.42 4.74
C TYR A 96 -12.13 -2.50 3.88
N ALA A 97 -11.42 -3.58 3.58
CA ALA A 97 -11.95 -4.67 2.76
C ALA A 97 -13.22 -5.28 3.38
N ALA A 98 -13.24 -5.49 4.70
CA ALA A 98 -14.39 -5.99 5.46
C ALA A 98 -15.59 -5.04 5.40
N ARG A 99 -15.37 -3.73 5.58
CA ARG A 99 -16.44 -2.71 5.51
C ARG A 99 -17.12 -2.63 4.15
N TYR A 100 -16.37 -2.86 3.07
CA TYR A 100 -16.87 -2.79 1.69
C TYR A 100 -17.19 -4.17 1.08
N ASN A 101 -17.23 -5.23 1.91
CA ASN A 101 -17.49 -6.62 1.49
C ASN A 101 -16.59 -7.10 0.34
N ARG A 102 -15.29 -6.76 0.37
CA ARG A 102 -14.32 -7.12 -0.68
C ARG A 102 -13.65 -8.45 -0.37
N VAL A 103 -14.41 -9.53 -0.47
CA VAL A 103 -14.01 -10.89 -0.03
C VAL A 103 -12.72 -11.37 -0.69
N GLU A 104 -12.57 -11.18 -2.00
CA GLU A 104 -11.35 -11.59 -2.72
C GLU A 104 -10.11 -10.86 -2.21
N ILE A 105 -10.24 -9.57 -1.94
CA ILE A 105 -9.16 -8.76 -1.36
C ILE A 105 -8.89 -9.17 0.08
N MET A 106 -9.91 -9.52 0.86
CA MET A 106 -9.74 -10.02 2.22
C MET A 106 -8.93 -11.31 2.24
N LYS A 107 -9.20 -12.25 1.32
CA LYS A 107 -8.42 -13.50 1.17
C LYS A 107 -6.95 -13.18 0.90
N LEU A 108 -6.68 -12.35 -0.11
CA LEU A 108 -5.31 -11.93 -0.43
C LEU A 108 -4.59 -11.30 0.77
N LEU A 109 -5.26 -10.40 1.49
CA LEU A 109 -4.66 -9.78 2.68
C LEU A 109 -4.37 -10.79 3.79
N ILE A 110 -5.26 -11.76 4.02
CA ILE A 110 -5.08 -12.81 5.03
C ILE A 110 -3.95 -13.76 4.65
N ASP A 111 -3.88 -14.16 3.38
CA ASP A 111 -2.81 -15.03 2.84
C ASP A 111 -1.43 -14.36 3.00
N GLU A 112 -1.38 -13.03 2.88
CA GLU A 112 -0.19 -12.20 3.08
C GLU A 112 0.07 -11.85 4.56
N GLY A 113 -0.68 -12.44 5.50
CA GLY A 113 -0.45 -12.30 6.94
C GLY A 113 -1.10 -11.07 7.58
N ALA A 114 -2.19 -10.56 7.02
CA ALA A 114 -2.95 -9.47 7.66
C ALA A 114 -3.52 -9.90 9.02
N ASN A 115 -3.34 -9.05 10.03
CA ASN A 115 -3.79 -9.35 11.38
C ASN A 115 -5.28 -9.03 11.58
N VAL A 116 -6.09 -10.09 11.55
CA VAL A 116 -7.56 -10.09 11.81
C VAL A 116 -7.96 -9.56 13.19
N LYS A 117 -7.09 -9.67 14.20
CA LYS A 117 -7.35 -9.25 15.59
C LYS A 117 -7.00 -7.78 15.85
N THR A 118 -6.46 -7.07 14.85
CA THR A 118 -6.12 -5.65 14.98
C THR A 118 -7.35 -4.82 15.31
N ARG A 119 -7.19 -3.84 16.19
CA ARG A 119 -8.23 -2.88 16.56
C ARG A 119 -7.94 -1.49 16.02
N ASP A 120 -8.99 -0.81 15.61
CA ASP A 120 -8.96 0.61 15.24
C ASP A 120 -8.90 1.50 16.49
N LYS A 121 -8.93 2.83 16.31
CA LYS A 121 -8.93 3.80 17.42
C LYS A 121 -10.16 3.70 18.32
N LYS A 122 -11.26 3.12 17.85
CA LYS A 122 -12.52 2.92 18.59
C LYS A 122 -12.61 1.52 19.21
N GLY A 123 -11.57 0.70 19.06
CA GLY A 123 -11.53 -0.68 19.56
C GLY A 123 -12.22 -1.70 18.66
N TYR A 124 -12.64 -1.32 17.45
CA TYR A 124 -13.33 -2.17 16.48
C TYR A 124 -12.36 -3.00 15.66
N THR A 125 -12.73 -4.26 15.42
CA THR A 125 -12.00 -5.21 14.57
C THR A 125 -12.60 -5.23 13.16
N ALA A 126 -11.91 -5.88 12.21
CA ALA A 126 -12.44 -6.08 10.86
C ALA A 126 -13.82 -6.76 10.88
N MET A 127 -14.03 -7.72 11.79
CA MET A 127 -15.33 -8.38 11.99
C MET A 127 -16.42 -7.38 12.39
N LYS A 128 -16.12 -6.47 13.33
CA LYS A 128 -17.11 -5.46 13.73
C LYS A 128 -17.51 -4.54 12.59
N PHE A 129 -16.55 -4.18 11.71
CA PHE A 129 -16.86 -3.40 10.51
C PHE A 129 -17.75 -4.17 9.54
N ALA A 130 -17.47 -5.46 9.29
CA ALA A 130 -18.28 -6.29 8.42
C ALA A 130 -19.73 -6.45 8.92
N GLU A 131 -19.91 -6.61 10.24
CA GLU A 131 -21.24 -6.67 10.86
C GLU A 131 -22.01 -5.36 10.69
N LEU A 132 -21.36 -4.21 10.93
CA LEU A 132 -22.00 -2.90 10.84
C LEU A 132 -22.38 -2.52 9.39
N SER A 133 -21.63 -3.01 8.41
CA SER A 133 -21.90 -2.77 6.98
C SER A 133 -22.80 -3.82 6.34
N ASN A 134 -23.33 -4.78 7.12
CA ASN A 134 -24.11 -5.91 6.62
C ASN A 134 -23.38 -6.73 5.53
N ALA A 135 -22.06 -6.82 5.62
CA ALA A 135 -21.19 -7.54 4.69
C ALA A 135 -21.16 -9.04 5.04
N GLN A 136 -22.21 -9.78 4.66
CA GLN A 136 -22.43 -11.16 5.08
C GLN A 136 -21.27 -12.10 4.71
N GLU A 137 -20.73 -11.96 3.49
CA GLU A 137 -19.63 -12.80 3.02
C GLU A 137 -18.32 -12.48 3.74
N ALA A 138 -18.04 -11.19 4.01
CA ALA A 138 -16.92 -10.78 4.83
C ALA A 138 -17.02 -11.33 6.27
N VAL A 139 -18.23 -11.37 6.85
CA VAL A 139 -18.46 -11.97 8.17
C VAL A 139 -18.21 -13.48 8.14
N ALA A 140 -18.71 -14.19 7.11
CA ALA A 140 -18.49 -15.62 6.96
C ALA A 140 -16.99 -15.94 6.89
N LEU A 141 -16.27 -15.21 6.03
CA LEU A 141 -14.84 -15.39 5.87
C LEU A 141 -14.06 -15.10 7.15
N LEU A 142 -14.38 -14.02 7.86
CA LEU A 142 -13.71 -13.67 9.12
C LEU A 142 -13.98 -14.66 10.24
N LYS A 143 -15.15 -15.33 10.26
CA LYS A 143 -15.46 -16.41 11.20
C LYS A 143 -14.67 -17.69 10.92
N GLU A 144 -14.36 -17.97 9.65
CA GLU A 144 -13.54 -19.13 9.30
C GLU A 144 -12.07 -18.97 9.75
N VAL A 145 -11.57 -17.74 9.82
CA VAL A 145 -10.16 -17.44 10.15
C VAL A 145 -9.93 -16.94 11.60
N SER A 146 -10.99 -16.77 12.41
CA SER A 146 -10.90 -16.23 13.79
C SER A 146 -10.60 -17.28 14.85
#